data_AF-A0A7C3XCC9-F1
#
_entry.id   AF-A0A7C3XCC9-F1
#
_cell.length_a   1.000
_cell.length_b   1.000
_cell.length_c   1.000
_cell.angle_alpha   90.00
_cell.angle_beta   90.00
_cell.angle_gamma   90.00
#
_symmetry.space_group_name_H-M   'P 1'
#
loop_
_entity.id
_entity.type
_entity.pdbx_description
1 polymer ?
#
loop_
_entity_poly.entity_id
_entity_poly.type
_entity_poly.pdbx_seq_one_letter_code
_entity_poly.pdbx_strand_id
1 'polypeptide(L)' 'KVEGIEPSQPGIQVVRALVPLAELFGYVTTLRSLTQGRADPTVVPSHYEEVPRSLAESLIARLQGRQYVAN' A
#
# COMPACT_ATOMS: atom_id res chain seq x y z
N LYS A 1 5.59 -4.16 -1.24
CA LYS A 1 6.45 -5.15 -1.93
C LYS A 1 5.61 -5.98 -2.90
N VAL A 2 6.01 -6.08 -4.17
CA VAL A 2 5.38 -7.02 -5.13
C VAL A 2 5.94 -8.42 -4.87
N GLU A 3 5.06 -9.40 -4.72
CA GLU A 3 5.40 -10.79 -4.46
C GLU A 3 5.48 -11.60 -5.75
N GLY A 4 4.64 -11.29 -6.74
CA GLY A 4 4.65 -11.98 -8.01
C GLY A 4 3.64 -11.43 -9.00
N ILE A 5 3.81 -11.83 -10.26
CA ILE A 5 2.89 -11.56 -11.36
C ILE A 5 2.62 -12.88 -12.08
N GLU A 6 1.37 -13.30 -12.11
CA GLU A 6 0.94 -14.59 -12.65
C GLU A 6 -0.05 -14.36 -13.81
N PRO A 7 0.12 -15.02 -14.97
CA PRO A 7 -0.90 -14.99 -16.01
C PRO A 7 -2.11 -15.82 -15.57
N SER A 8 -3.33 -15.30 -15.73
CA SER A 8 -4.56 -16.05 -15.42
C SER A 8 -5.32 -16.47 -16.69
N GLN A 9 -5.53 -15.52 -17.60
CA GLN A 9 -6.27 -15.66 -18.85
C GLN A 9 -5.56 -14.84 -19.94
N PRO A 10 -5.83 -15.09 -21.24
CA PRO A 10 -5.25 -14.30 -22.32
C PRO A 10 -5.50 -12.80 -22.11
N GLY A 11 -4.43 -12.03 -21.96
CA GLY A 11 -4.49 -10.59 -21.73
C GLY A 11 -4.75 -10.15 -20.29
N ILE A 12 -4.78 -11.07 -19.31
CA ILE A 12 -4.96 -10.75 -17.88
C ILE A 12 -3.74 -11.22 -17.07
N GLN A 13 -3.22 -10.32 -16.25
CA GLN A 13 -2.18 -10.61 -15.27
C GLN A 13 -2.70 -10.36 -13.86
N VAL A 14 -2.40 -11.27 -12.95
CA VAL A 14 -2.68 -11.17 -11.52
C VAL A 14 -1.42 -10.71 -10.82
N VAL A 15 -1.49 -9.56 -10.15
CA VAL A 15 -0.38 -9.00 -9.37
C VAL A 15 -0.64 -9.26 -7.89
N ARG A 16 0.29 -9.93 -7.21
CA ARG A 16 0.26 -10.15 -5.76
C ARG A 16 1.27 -9.24 -5.09
N ALA A 17 0.87 -8.54 -4.04
CA ALA A 17 1.72 -7.61 -3.33
C ALA A 17 1.29 -7.46 -1.88
N LEU A 18 2.28 -7.29 -0.99
CA LEU A 18 2.10 -6.81 0.37
C LEU A 18 2.24 -5.29 0.39
N VAL A 19 1.28 -4.60 0.98
CA VAL A 19 1.27 -3.14 1.09
C VAL A 19 0.90 -2.74 2.51
N PRO A 20 1.53 -1.70 3.08
CA PRO A 20 1.08 -1.16 4.36
C PRO A 20 -0.36 -0.67 4.25
N LEU A 21 -1.19 -0.98 5.26
CA LEU A 21 -2.60 -0.59 5.27
C LEU A 21 -2.79 0.93 5.13
N ALA A 22 -1.86 1.72 5.68
CA ALA A 22 -1.88 3.18 5.60
C ALA A 22 -1.78 3.72 4.15
N GLU A 23 -1.23 2.94 3.21
CA GLU A 23 -1.07 3.33 1.80
C GLU A 23 -2.29 2.95 0.93
N LEU A 24 -3.30 2.25 1.49
CA LEU A 24 -4.47 1.80 0.74
C LEU A 24 -5.56 2.87 0.59
N PHE A 25 -5.45 4.01 1.27
CA PHE A 25 -6.41 5.10 1.11
C PHE A 25 -6.37 5.63 -0.34
N GLY A 26 -7.51 5.62 -1.02
CA GLY A 26 -7.61 6.05 -2.43
C GLY A 26 -7.04 5.04 -3.45
N TYR A 27 -6.56 3.88 -3.01
CA TYR A 27 -5.98 2.84 -3.87
C TYR A 27 -6.94 2.40 -4.98
N VAL A 28 -8.19 2.07 -4.64
CA VAL A 28 -9.18 1.54 -5.60
C VAL A 28 -9.45 2.53 -6.72
N THR A 29 -9.61 3.82 -6.39
CA THR A 29 -9.82 4.90 -7.36
C THR A 29 -8.62 5.06 -8.28
N THR A 30 -7.41 5.05 -7.71
CA THR A 30 -6.17 5.15 -8.47
C THR A 30 -6.00 3.97 -9.42
N LEU A 31 -6.21 2.73 -8.93
CA LEU A 31 -6.12 1.52 -9.73
C LEU A 31 -7.11 1.52 -10.90
N ARG A 32 -8.36 1.92 -10.67
CA ARG A 32 -9.36 2.04 -11.73
C ARG A 32 -8.95 3.08 -12.77
N SER A 33 -8.37 4.19 -12.36
CA SER A 33 -7.86 5.20 -13.30
C SER A 33 -6.72 4.63 -14.17
N LEU A 34 -5.76 3.93 -13.56
CA LEU A 34 -4.62 3.32 -14.25
C LEU A 34 -5.03 2.20 -15.23
N THR A 35 -6.06 1.44 -14.89
CA THR A 35 -6.50 0.27 -15.65
C THR A 35 -7.72 0.54 -16.53
N GLN A 36 -8.08 1.81 -16.71
CA GLN A 36 -9.28 2.22 -17.44
C GLN A 36 -10.54 1.48 -16.97
N GLY A 37 -10.63 1.24 -15.65
CA GLY A 37 -11.75 0.58 -14.99
C GLY A 37 -11.78 -0.95 -15.10
N ARG A 38 -10.75 -1.60 -15.65
CA ARG A 38 -10.74 -3.05 -15.90
C ARG A 38 -10.20 -3.90 -14.74
N ALA A 39 -9.45 -3.32 -13.82
CA ALA A 39 -8.91 -4.08 -12.69
C ALA A 39 -9.96 -4.42 -11.64
N ASP A 40 -9.81 -5.60 -11.05
CA ASP A 40 -10.60 -6.08 -9.93
C ASP A 40 -9.68 -6.31 -8.70
N PRO A 41 -9.66 -5.38 -7.72
CA PRO A 41 -8.80 -5.51 -6.55
C PRO A 41 -9.43 -6.36 -5.45
N THR A 42 -8.61 -7.21 -4.83
CA THR A 42 -8.95 -7.89 -3.56
C THR A 42 -7.88 -7.57 -2.52
N VAL A 43 -8.30 -7.23 -1.30
CA VAL A 43 -7.41 -6.92 -0.17
C VAL A 43 -7.78 -7.79 1.02
N VAL A 44 -6.77 -8.41 1.62
CA VAL A 44 -6.93 -9.20 2.85
C VAL A 44 -5.84 -8.82 3.86
N PRO A 45 -6.14 -8.79 5.17
CA PRO A 45 -5.12 -8.64 6.21
C PRO A 45 -4.09 -9.78 6.11
N SER A 46 -2.80 -9.43 6.20
CA SER A 46 -1.71 -10.40 6.19
C SER A 46 -1.08 -10.54 7.58
N HIS A 47 -0.39 -9.49 8.05
CA HIS A 47 0.30 -9.47 9.35
C HIS A 47 0.58 -8.04 9.81
N TYR A 48 1.10 -7.90 11.03
CA TYR A 48 1.70 -6.66 11.53
C TYR A 48 3.20 -6.71 11.31
N GLU A 49 3.76 -5.58 10.89
CA GLU A 49 5.20 -5.39 10.68
C GLU A 49 5.66 -4.16 11.46
N GLU A 50 6.91 -4.17 11.92
CA GLU A 50 7.51 -2.99 12.54
C GLU A 50 7.63 -1.85 11.54
N VAL A 51 7.19 -0.67 11.96
CA VAL A 51 7.32 0.54 11.13
C VAL A 51 8.80 0.94 11.08
N PRO A 52 9.35 1.27 9.90
CA PRO A 52 10.72 1.78 9.80
C PRO A 52 10.96 2.95 10.76
N ARG A 53 12.12 2.95 11.44
CA ARG A 53 12.42 3.87 12.55
C ARG A 53 12.16 5.35 12.22
N SER A 54 12.60 5.81 11.04
CA SER A 54 12.40 7.19 10.58
C SER A 54 10.92 7.58 10.50
N LEU A 55 10.08 6.67 10.01
CA LEU A 55 8.64 6.88 9.93
C LEU A 55 8.00 6.77 11.32
N ALA A 56 8.42 5.81 12.14
CA ALA A 56 7.93 5.64 13.51
C ALA A 56 8.15 6.90 14.36
N GLU A 57 9.34 7.50 14.31
CA GLU A 57 9.65 8.74 15.03
C GLU A 57 8.71 9.88 14.62
N SER A 58 8.51 10.08 13.32
CA SER A 58 7.61 11.12 12.80
C SER A 58 6.14 10.89 13.22
N LEU A 59 5.68 9.64 13.23
CA LEU A 59 4.32 9.27 13.64
C LEU A 59 4.12 9.54 15.14
N ILE A 60 5.08 9.14 15.97
CA ILE A 60 5.04 9.38 17.43
C ILE A 60 5.05 10.88 17.72
N ALA A 61 5.91 11.65 17.05
CA ALA A 61 5.96 13.11 17.21
C ALA A 61 4.62 13.76 16.86
N ARG A 62 4.00 13.37 15.73
CA ARG A 62 2.67 13.83 15.32
C ARG A 62 1.60 13.51 16.38
N LEU A 63 1.60 12.30 16.93
CA LEU A 63 0.66 11.90 17.99
C LEU A 63 0.87 12.68 19.29
N GLN A 64 2.10 13.10 19.58
CA GLN A 64 2.46 13.91 20.74
C GLN A 64 2.29 15.42 20.53
N GLY A 65 1.76 15.86 19.37
CA GLY A 65 1.59 17.27 19.04
C GLY A 65 2.90 18.04 18.82
N ARG A 66 4.01 17.34 18.55
CA ARG A 66 5.32 17.94 18.28
C ARG A 66 5.62 17.87 16.78
N GLN A 67 6.08 18.97 16.21
CA GLN A 67 6.49 19.00 14.80
C GLN A 67 7.87 18.36 14.68
N TYR A 68 7.96 17.22 13.98
CA TYR A 68 9.23 16.58 13.64
C TYR A 68 9.92 17.42 12.56
N VAL A 69 11.12 17.94 12.87
CA VAL A 69 11.97 18.67 11.92
C VAL A 69 13.19 17.77 11.67
N ALA A 70 13.24 17.13 10.51
CA ALA A 70 14.40 16.36 10.09
C ALA A 70 15.46 17.33 9.55
N ASN A 71 16.69 17.25 10.06
CA ASN A 71 17.87 17.92 9.49
C ASN A 71 18.49 17.09 8.37
#